data_AF-A0A7S7NK59-F1
#
_entry.id   AF-A0A7S7NK59-F1
#
_cell.length_a   1.000
_cell.length_b   1.000
_cell.length_c   1.000
_cell.angle_alpha   90.00
_cell.angle_beta   90.00
_cell.angle_gamma   90.00
#
_symmetry.space_group_name_H-M   'P 1'
#
loop_
_entity.id
_entity.type
_entity.pdbx_description
1 polymer ?
#
loop_
_entity_poly.entity_id
_entity_poly.type
_entity_poly.pdbx_seq_one_letter_code
_entity_poly.pdbx_strand_id
1 'polypeptide(L)'
;MPSPAGGAADRVWFSQDGRILVRLSNGRVYATADLEQWSPDTAQPPAFAAAPAGAVAPEASARLVAANSNRTVVYAAGRNAWRSEDGGLNWHNLTEYRTQSLLGSEVKDLAVDPADDQRLVAATATGVWYTVDAGLSWQGLNEALPNLPVRHILSAPSGSRGVRIAVDSGSDPAPRDLEWMPGQNSGWLPVKDAAATVETELKRSLSLSLNATITAAGAYSDAIYAGASDGRLWASLDAGRSWRLFPALPGSGAVERVWLDPADRSFALAALSSAGTGPRVLRTLNGGGFWDDLSANLAEGAAYGVTAERSTGALYLATSRGIYYTMADLRAPAMPTAWQPLSAGLPEAAVRDVRLDDDGNLLIAAVDGYGVYAALAPHRLRQPRVVHTFDYGQRAAAPGALLSVLGASVGTASANRTSVPVLSSNEAESQIQVPYEVSGDTLQLILNAAQGPVVFGLPLQSTAPAVLVDRDGTPVLIDADSGVQLDAMHPARPGMRVQVLMSGLGRVQPDWPTGMAAPLEDAPRVLARVQASLDGTSLDVVRATLAPGYIGYYLVEVQLPEFVDSGSSELSIEAGGKASNRVRLYVAQ
;
A
#
# COMPACT_ATOMS: atom_id res chain seq x y z
N MET A 1 4.62 -0.13 -7.00
CA MET A 1 3.35 -0.85 -6.94
C MET A 1 2.23 0.16 -6.80
N PRO A 2 1.31 0.20 -7.77
CA PRO A 2 0.04 0.91 -7.62
C PRO A 2 -0.95 0.04 -6.82
N SER A 3 -1.78 0.67 -6.00
CA SER A 3 -3.09 0.13 -5.63
C SER A 3 -4.12 0.61 -6.66
N PRO A 4 -5.13 -0.19 -7.05
CA PRO A 4 -6.21 0.31 -7.89
C PRO A 4 -6.95 1.46 -7.21
N ALA A 5 -7.44 2.37 -8.05
CA ALA A 5 -8.36 3.41 -7.64
C ALA A 5 -9.75 2.80 -7.45
N GLY A 6 -10.02 2.31 -6.25
CA GLY A 6 -11.30 1.68 -5.89
C GLY A 6 -12.36 2.68 -5.43
N GLY A 7 -12.40 3.87 -6.02
CA GLY A 7 -13.35 4.92 -5.61
C GLY A 7 -14.74 4.76 -6.23
N ALA A 8 -15.73 5.49 -5.71
CA ALA A 8 -17.13 5.29 -6.09
C ALA A 8 -17.43 5.67 -7.55
N ALA A 9 -18.23 4.83 -8.21
CA ALA A 9 -18.83 5.11 -9.50
C ALA A 9 -20.36 5.23 -9.35
N ASP A 10 -20.98 6.12 -10.14
CA ASP A 10 -22.42 6.39 -10.03
C ASP A 10 -23.24 5.81 -11.19
N ARG A 11 -22.68 5.83 -12.40
CA ARG A 11 -23.35 5.33 -13.61
C ARG A 11 -22.37 4.57 -14.48
N VAL A 12 -22.84 3.50 -15.10
CA VAL A 12 -22.10 2.76 -16.13
C VAL A 12 -23.01 2.45 -17.31
N TRP A 13 -22.46 2.43 -18.52
CA TRP A 13 -23.19 2.08 -19.74
C TRP A 13 -22.26 1.64 -20.85
N PHE A 14 -22.79 0.91 -21.83
CA PHE A 14 -22.10 0.62 -23.07
C PHE A 14 -22.45 1.66 -24.13
N SER A 15 -21.47 2.06 -24.94
CA SER A 15 -21.73 2.79 -26.17
C SER A 15 -22.13 1.83 -27.31
N GLN A 16 -22.61 2.38 -28.43
CA GLN A 16 -23.02 1.58 -29.59
C GLN A 16 -21.86 0.80 -30.24
N ASP A 17 -20.63 1.28 -30.07
CA ASP A 17 -19.38 0.65 -30.51
C ASP A 17 -18.79 -0.33 -29.48
N GLY A 18 -19.50 -0.62 -28.38
CA GLY A 18 -19.12 -1.63 -27.38
C GLY A 18 -18.09 -1.18 -26.35
N ARG A 19 -17.75 0.12 -26.30
CA ARG A 19 -16.92 0.70 -25.23
C ARG A 19 -17.72 0.77 -23.93
N ILE A 20 -17.01 0.62 -22.82
CA ILE A 20 -17.59 0.81 -21.49
C ILE A 20 -17.37 2.26 -21.08
N LEU A 21 -18.42 2.90 -20.61
CA LEU A 21 -18.38 4.25 -20.06
C LEU A 21 -18.78 4.24 -18.60
N VAL A 22 -18.14 5.11 -17.83
CA VAL A 22 -18.43 5.32 -16.42
C VAL A 22 -18.55 6.81 -16.13
N ARG A 23 -19.52 7.18 -15.31
CA ARG A 23 -19.60 8.49 -14.66
C ARG A 23 -19.27 8.34 -13.19
N LEU A 24 -18.25 9.07 -12.75
CA LEU A 24 -17.79 9.10 -11.37
C LEU A 24 -18.66 10.01 -10.51
N SER A 25 -18.55 9.92 -9.19
CA SER A 25 -19.34 10.76 -8.27
C SER A 25 -19.03 12.25 -8.34
N ASN A 26 -17.89 12.64 -8.91
CA ASN A 26 -17.57 14.04 -9.21
C ASN A 26 -18.10 14.52 -10.58
N GLY A 27 -18.89 13.70 -11.28
CA GLY A 27 -19.51 14.02 -12.56
C GLY A 27 -18.61 13.82 -13.78
N ARG A 28 -17.32 13.55 -13.61
CA ARG A 28 -16.42 13.25 -14.73
C ARG A 28 -16.80 11.91 -15.38
N VAL A 29 -16.68 11.85 -16.70
CA VAL A 29 -16.98 10.66 -17.49
C VAL A 29 -15.69 10.13 -18.11
N TYR A 30 -15.52 8.82 -18.08
CA TYR A 30 -14.42 8.11 -18.71
C TYR A 30 -14.94 6.95 -19.54
N ALA A 31 -14.19 6.58 -20.56
CA ALA A 31 -14.47 5.44 -21.43
C ALA A 31 -13.25 4.53 -21.55
N THR A 32 -13.49 3.23 -21.68
CA THR A 32 -12.47 2.23 -22.02
C THR A 32 -12.97 1.33 -23.15
N ALA A 33 -12.07 0.97 -24.06
CA ALA A 33 -12.33 0.03 -25.16
C ALA A 33 -11.56 -1.30 -24.99
N ASP A 34 -10.49 -1.29 -24.20
CA ASP A 34 -9.55 -2.39 -24.00
C ASP A 34 -9.58 -2.97 -22.58
N LEU A 35 -10.39 -2.39 -21.68
CA LEU A 35 -10.51 -2.74 -20.26
C LEU A 35 -9.26 -2.40 -19.42
N GLU A 36 -8.25 -1.78 -20.02
CA GLU A 36 -6.97 -1.45 -19.38
C GLU A 36 -6.78 0.07 -19.25
N GLN A 37 -7.19 0.83 -20.27
CA GLN A 37 -6.98 2.27 -20.34
C GLN A 37 -8.30 3.03 -20.27
N TRP A 38 -8.33 4.06 -19.42
CA TRP A 38 -9.45 4.98 -19.30
C TRP A 38 -9.11 6.34 -19.92
N SER A 39 -9.91 6.77 -20.88
CA SER A 39 -9.80 8.10 -21.48
C SER A 39 -10.98 8.99 -21.05
N PRO A 40 -10.78 10.30 -20.79
CA PRO A 40 -11.88 11.22 -20.56
C PRO A 40 -12.88 11.20 -21.72
N ASP A 41 -14.17 11.22 -21.40
CA ASP A 41 -15.28 11.31 -22.36
C ASP A 41 -16.31 12.33 -21.87
N THR A 42 -17.27 12.70 -22.72
CA THR A 42 -18.33 13.68 -22.43
C THR A 42 -19.73 13.14 -22.69
N ALA A 43 -19.82 11.89 -23.17
CA ALA A 43 -21.08 11.19 -23.39
C ALA A 43 -21.93 11.21 -22.11
N GLN A 44 -23.20 11.55 -22.29
CA GLN A 44 -24.15 11.54 -21.19
C GLN A 44 -24.69 10.13 -21.00
N PRO A 45 -24.90 9.70 -19.74
CA PRO A 45 -25.46 8.38 -19.48
C PRO A 45 -26.88 8.31 -20.07
N PRO A 46 -27.26 7.21 -20.72
CA PRO A 46 -28.61 7.04 -21.22
C PRO A 46 -29.63 7.04 -20.08
N ALA A 47 -30.89 7.31 -20.40
CA ALA A 47 -31.98 7.02 -19.48
C ALA A 47 -32.00 5.53 -19.14
N PHE A 48 -32.38 5.19 -17.90
CA PHE A 48 -32.53 3.78 -17.53
C PHE A 48 -33.56 3.11 -18.44
N ALA A 49 -33.21 1.92 -18.96
CA ALA A 49 -34.15 1.13 -19.73
C ALA A 49 -35.36 0.78 -18.87
N ALA A 50 -36.57 0.91 -19.43
CA ALA A 50 -37.78 0.50 -18.73
C ALA A 50 -37.79 -1.02 -18.54
N ALA A 51 -38.17 -1.47 -17.34
CA ALA A 51 -38.30 -2.89 -17.05
C ALA A 51 -39.42 -3.53 -17.90
N PRO A 52 -39.33 -4.84 -18.21
CA PRO A 52 -40.44 -5.57 -18.81
C PRO A 52 -41.71 -5.44 -17.96
N ALA A 53 -42.86 -5.25 -18.61
CA ALA A 53 -44.14 -5.14 -17.93
C ALA A 53 -44.44 -6.44 -17.16
N GLY A 54 -44.63 -6.34 -15.83
CA GLY A 54 -44.94 -7.47 -14.96
C GLY A 54 -43.74 -8.08 -14.21
N ALA A 55 -42.51 -7.65 -14.48
CA ALA A 55 -41.34 -8.09 -13.73
C ALA A 55 -41.40 -7.57 -12.28
N VAL A 56 -41.13 -8.44 -11.31
CA VAL A 56 -41.08 -8.09 -9.89
C VAL A 56 -39.63 -8.13 -9.44
N ALA A 57 -39.12 -7.03 -8.86
CA ALA A 57 -37.76 -6.96 -8.38
C ALA A 57 -37.50 -7.96 -7.23
N PRO A 58 -36.28 -8.53 -7.12
CA PRO A 58 -35.93 -9.50 -6.08
C PRO A 58 -35.94 -8.90 -4.67
N GLU A 59 -35.78 -7.58 -4.56
CA GLU A 59 -35.90 -6.81 -3.33
C GLU A 59 -36.42 -5.40 -3.62
N ALA A 60 -36.97 -4.74 -2.60
CA ALA A 60 -37.63 -3.43 -2.75
C ALA A 60 -36.69 -2.31 -3.23
N SER A 61 -35.39 -2.39 -2.91
CA SER A 61 -34.38 -1.43 -3.33
C SER A 61 -33.80 -1.71 -4.72
N ALA A 62 -34.06 -2.89 -5.31
CA ALA A 62 -33.43 -3.27 -6.56
C ALA A 62 -34.07 -2.60 -7.78
N ARG A 63 -33.24 -1.98 -8.62
CA ARG A 63 -33.65 -1.46 -9.93
C ARG A 63 -33.50 -2.55 -10.98
N LEU A 64 -34.58 -2.80 -11.73
CA LEU A 64 -34.57 -3.70 -12.88
C LEU A 64 -33.82 -3.09 -14.07
N VAL A 65 -33.08 -3.94 -14.79
CA VAL A 65 -32.27 -3.62 -15.97
C VAL A 65 -32.59 -4.63 -17.06
N ALA A 66 -33.06 -4.16 -18.22
CA ALA A 66 -33.43 -5.04 -19.32
C ALA A 66 -32.19 -5.51 -20.12
N ALA A 67 -32.13 -6.81 -20.43
CA ALA A 67 -31.12 -7.38 -21.33
C ALA A 67 -31.64 -7.34 -22.79
N ASN A 68 -31.51 -6.18 -23.44
CA ASN A 68 -31.87 -5.98 -24.86
C ASN A 68 -33.30 -6.43 -25.25
N SER A 69 -33.55 -6.64 -26.54
CA SER A 69 -34.87 -6.95 -27.12
C SER A 69 -35.44 -8.31 -26.69
N ASN A 70 -34.68 -9.13 -25.97
CA ASN A 70 -35.11 -10.43 -25.46
C ASN A 70 -35.86 -10.25 -24.13
N ARG A 71 -37.19 -10.36 -24.17
CA ARG A 71 -38.07 -10.01 -23.03
C ARG A 71 -37.97 -10.95 -21.82
N THR A 72 -37.20 -12.04 -21.90
CA THR A 72 -37.12 -13.05 -20.83
C THR A 72 -35.91 -12.87 -19.92
N VAL A 73 -34.78 -12.35 -20.42
CA VAL A 73 -33.61 -12.12 -19.57
C VAL A 73 -33.69 -10.72 -18.95
N VAL A 74 -33.66 -10.65 -17.62
CA VAL A 74 -33.74 -9.40 -16.87
C VAL A 74 -32.69 -9.43 -15.78
N TYR A 75 -32.00 -8.32 -15.59
CA TYR A 75 -31.07 -8.14 -14.49
C TYR A 75 -31.65 -7.19 -13.44
N ALA A 76 -31.12 -7.22 -12.22
CA ALA A 76 -31.46 -6.23 -11.21
C ALA A 76 -30.21 -5.80 -10.44
N ALA A 77 -30.13 -4.50 -10.17
CA ALA A 77 -29.08 -3.87 -9.37
C ALA A 77 -29.66 -3.42 -8.02
N GLY A 78 -29.17 -3.97 -6.92
CA GLY A 78 -29.56 -3.62 -5.56
C GLY A 78 -28.43 -3.92 -4.59
N ARG A 79 -28.73 -4.54 -3.45
CA ARG A 79 -27.72 -5.07 -2.52
C ARG A 79 -26.78 -6.06 -3.20
N ASN A 80 -27.31 -6.82 -4.14
CA ASN A 80 -26.59 -7.74 -5.01
C ASN A 80 -26.93 -7.44 -6.48
N ALA A 81 -26.12 -7.96 -7.40
CA ALA A 81 -26.55 -8.12 -8.78
C ALA A 81 -27.36 -9.42 -8.92
N TRP A 82 -28.44 -9.37 -9.68
CA TRP A 82 -29.36 -10.49 -9.89
C TRP A 82 -29.64 -10.71 -11.36
N ARG A 83 -29.97 -11.96 -11.71
CA ARG A 83 -30.38 -12.36 -13.06
C ARG A 83 -31.63 -13.22 -13.04
N SER A 84 -32.53 -12.95 -13.97
CA SER A 84 -33.73 -13.71 -14.26
C SER A 84 -33.71 -14.15 -15.71
N GLU A 85 -34.19 -15.35 -15.99
CA GLU A 85 -34.33 -15.90 -17.36
C GLU A 85 -35.79 -16.02 -17.81
N ASP A 86 -36.74 -15.66 -16.94
CA ASP A 86 -38.17 -15.88 -17.12
C ASP A 86 -39.00 -14.59 -16.99
N GLY A 87 -38.39 -13.45 -17.29
CA GLY A 87 -39.05 -12.15 -17.33
C GLY A 87 -39.22 -11.49 -15.95
N GLY A 88 -38.38 -11.86 -14.98
CA GLY A 88 -38.41 -11.33 -13.62
C GLY A 88 -39.38 -12.06 -12.69
N LEU A 89 -39.70 -13.33 -12.99
CA LEU A 89 -40.52 -14.19 -12.11
C LEU A 89 -39.66 -14.92 -11.08
N ASN A 90 -38.50 -15.44 -11.50
CA ASN A 90 -37.49 -16.05 -10.64
C ASN A 90 -36.13 -15.35 -10.81
N TRP A 91 -35.38 -15.26 -9.70
CA TRP A 91 -34.12 -14.54 -9.63
C TRP A 91 -33.00 -15.40 -9.06
N HIS A 92 -31.85 -15.35 -9.72
CA HIS A 92 -30.60 -15.91 -9.27
C HIS A 92 -29.70 -14.77 -8.78
N ASN A 93 -29.14 -14.92 -7.59
CA ASN A 93 -28.16 -13.99 -7.06
C ASN A 93 -26.81 -14.26 -7.73
N LEU A 94 -26.22 -13.22 -8.32
CA LEU A 94 -24.94 -13.32 -9.04
C LEU A 94 -23.72 -12.98 -8.18
N THR A 95 -23.94 -12.39 -7.01
CA THR A 95 -22.85 -11.76 -6.26
C THR A 95 -22.84 -12.10 -4.77
N GLU A 96 -23.85 -12.80 -4.25
CA GLU A 96 -23.88 -13.17 -2.85
C GLU A 96 -22.86 -14.26 -2.52
N TYR A 97 -21.98 -13.92 -1.59
CA TYR A 97 -21.02 -14.82 -0.98
C TYR A 97 -20.98 -14.55 0.52
N ARG A 98 -21.24 -15.58 1.33
CA ARG A 98 -21.24 -15.51 2.80
C ARG A 98 -22.04 -14.31 3.35
N THR A 99 -23.25 -14.11 2.83
CA THR A 99 -24.20 -13.03 3.20
C THR A 99 -23.80 -11.60 2.77
N GLN A 100 -22.74 -11.45 1.97
CA GLN A 100 -22.27 -10.17 1.43
C GLN A 100 -22.16 -10.22 -0.09
N SER A 101 -22.17 -9.07 -0.76
CA SER A 101 -21.92 -9.02 -2.20
C SER A 101 -20.41 -9.03 -2.47
N LEU A 102 -19.97 -9.86 -3.42
CA LEU A 102 -18.59 -9.90 -3.93
C LEU A 102 -18.15 -8.56 -4.54
N LEU A 103 -19.09 -7.73 -4.99
CA LEU A 103 -18.80 -6.42 -5.59
C LEU A 103 -18.66 -5.30 -4.54
N GLY A 104 -18.79 -5.64 -3.25
CA GLY A 104 -18.75 -4.69 -2.14
C GLY A 104 -20.15 -4.33 -1.65
N SER A 105 -20.38 -3.04 -1.38
CA SER A 105 -21.72 -2.56 -1.00
C SER A 105 -22.68 -2.54 -2.22
N GLU A 106 -23.89 -2.00 -2.02
CA GLU A 106 -24.93 -1.84 -3.04
C GLU A 106 -24.42 -1.53 -4.46
N VAL A 107 -24.94 -2.29 -5.43
CA VAL A 107 -24.78 -2.09 -6.87
C VAL A 107 -25.65 -0.91 -7.29
N LYS A 108 -25.02 0.26 -7.45
CA LYS A 108 -25.69 1.53 -7.80
C LYS A 108 -26.19 1.55 -9.25
N ASP A 109 -25.43 0.94 -10.15
CA ASP A 109 -25.78 0.83 -11.56
C ASP A 109 -25.25 -0.47 -12.16
N LEU A 110 -25.96 -0.97 -13.17
CA LEU A 110 -25.64 -2.17 -13.91
C LEU A 110 -26.08 -1.95 -15.35
N ALA A 111 -25.18 -2.20 -16.29
CA ALA A 111 -25.48 -2.14 -17.72
C ALA A 111 -25.12 -3.46 -18.40
N VAL A 112 -25.92 -3.82 -19.40
CA VAL A 112 -25.74 -4.99 -20.26
C VAL A 112 -25.30 -4.48 -21.63
N ASP A 113 -24.35 -5.15 -22.27
CA ASP A 113 -23.91 -4.77 -23.61
C ASP A 113 -25.05 -5.00 -24.62
N PRO A 114 -25.42 -3.99 -25.44
CA PRO A 114 -26.46 -4.13 -26.46
C PRO A 114 -26.15 -5.19 -27.53
N ALA A 115 -24.88 -5.54 -27.74
CA ALA A 115 -24.44 -6.53 -28.71
C ALA A 115 -24.21 -7.93 -28.11
N ASP A 116 -24.05 -8.04 -26.78
CA ASP A 116 -23.68 -9.28 -26.09
C ASP A 116 -24.23 -9.32 -24.66
N ASP A 117 -25.24 -10.17 -24.41
CA ASP A 117 -25.90 -10.24 -23.09
C ASP A 117 -25.08 -10.96 -22.00
N GLN A 118 -23.90 -11.50 -22.36
CA GLN A 118 -22.93 -12.06 -21.43
C GLN A 118 -22.00 -10.98 -20.84
N ARG A 119 -21.90 -9.83 -21.51
CA ARG A 119 -21.06 -8.71 -21.07
C ARG A 119 -21.87 -7.74 -20.22
N LEU A 120 -21.47 -7.58 -18.97
CA LEU A 120 -22.07 -6.61 -18.07
C LEU A 120 -21.00 -5.78 -17.37
N VAL A 121 -21.40 -4.58 -17.00
CA VAL A 121 -20.61 -3.68 -16.16
C VAL A 121 -21.47 -3.20 -15.00
N ALA A 122 -20.91 -3.19 -13.79
CA ALA A 122 -21.56 -2.76 -12.56
C ALA A 122 -20.79 -1.62 -11.89
N ALA A 123 -21.51 -0.64 -11.36
CA ALA A 123 -20.97 0.46 -10.56
C ALA A 123 -21.32 0.28 -9.08
N THR A 124 -20.34 0.48 -8.22
CA THR A 124 -20.47 0.31 -6.76
C THR A 124 -19.77 1.46 -6.02
N ALA A 125 -19.81 1.43 -4.68
CA ALA A 125 -19.03 2.37 -3.86
C ALA A 125 -17.52 2.10 -3.89
N THR A 126 -17.11 0.89 -4.27
CA THR A 126 -15.70 0.44 -4.34
C THR A 126 -15.15 0.42 -5.76
N GLY A 127 -15.96 0.86 -6.74
CA GLY A 127 -15.53 1.01 -8.12
C GLY A 127 -16.42 0.34 -9.16
N VAL A 128 -15.80 0.00 -10.29
CA VAL A 128 -16.43 -0.61 -11.46
C VAL A 128 -16.05 -2.08 -11.54
N TRP A 129 -17.01 -2.93 -11.88
CA TRP A 129 -16.84 -4.36 -12.05
C TRP A 129 -17.35 -4.80 -13.41
N TYR A 130 -16.75 -5.82 -13.98
CA TYR A 130 -17.04 -6.32 -15.30
C TYR A 130 -17.10 -7.84 -15.33
N THR A 131 -17.97 -8.36 -16.19
CA THR A 131 -18.17 -9.79 -16.42
C THR A 131 -18.26 -10.05 -17.91
N VAL A 132 -17.83 -11.24 -18.32
CA VAL A 132 -17.97 -11.79 -19.68
C VAL A 132 -18.82 -13.06 -19.73
N ASP A 133 -19.40 -13.48 -18.60
CA ASP A 133 -20.14 -14.74 -18.45
C ASP A 133 -21.52 -14.53 -17.78
N ALA A 134 -22.19 -13.43 -18.12
CA ALA A 134 -23.51 -13.06 -17.59
C ALA A 134 -23.57 -12.88 -16.06
N GLY A 135 -22.43 -12.59 -15.43
CA GLY A 135 -22.30 -12.29 -14.01
C GLY A 135 -22.00 -13.51 -13.14
N LEU A 136 -21.57 -14.62 -13.73
CA LEU A 136 -21.10 -15.79 -12.98
C LEU A 136 -19.73 -15.54 -12.34
N SER A 137 -18.90 -14.74 -12.99
CA SER A 137 -17.63 -14.24 -12.45
C SER A 137 -17.43 -12.75 -12.74
N TRP A 138 -16.72 -12.06 -11.85
CA TRP A 138 -16.53 -10.61 -11.91
C TRP A 138 -15.07 -10.23 -11.72
N GLN A 139 -14.61 -9.26 -12.50
CA GLN A 139 -13.30 -8.63 -12.41
C GLN A 139 -13.46 -7.13 -12.16
N GLY A 140 -12.60 -6.55 -11.32
CA GLY A 140 -12.58 -5.10 -11.11
C GLY A 140 -11.96 -4.35 -12.29
N LEU A 141 -12.58 -3.26 -12.74
CA LEU A 141 -12.06 -2.33 -13.78
C LEU A 141 -11.65 -0.99 -13.18
N ASN A 142 -10.84 -1.06 -12.12
CA ASN A 142 -10.47 0.09 -11.29
C ASN A 142 -9.04 0.56 -11.50
N GLU A 143 -8.24 -0.22 -12.22
CA GLU A 143 -6.89 0.17 -12.60
C GLU A 143 -6.95 1.37 -13.55
N ALA A 144 -6.09 2.36 -13.31
CA ALA A 144 -6.01 3.61 -14.07
C ALA A 144 -7.30 4.47 -14.15
N LEU A 145 -8.39 4.11 -13.46
CA LEU A 145 -9.61 4.91 -13.41
C LEU A 145 -9.50 6.01 -12.35
N PRO A 146 -9.52 7.32 -12.68
CA PRO A 146 -9.26 8.37 -11.69
C PRO A 146 -10.49 8.69 -10.78
N ASN A 147 -10.85 7.76 -9.91
CA ASN A 147 -12.06 7.79 -9.09
C ASN A 147 -11.84 7.80 -7.57
N LEU A 148 -10.60 7.63 -7.08
CA LEU A 148 -10.31 7.59 -5.64
C LEU A 148 -9.75 8.94 -5.15
N PRO A 149 -10.53 9.76 -4.43
CA PRO A 149 -10.12 11.10 -4.01
C PRO A 149 -9.29 11.04 -2.72
N VAL A 150 -8.07 10.50 -2.81
CA VAL A 150 -7.15 10.40 -1.67
C VAL A 150 -6.73 11.81 -1.21
N ARG A 151 -6.85 12.10 0.07
CA ARG A 151 -6.32 13.32 0.69
C ARG A 151 -4.97 13.11 1.37
N HIS A 152 -4.87 12.07 2.20
CA HIS A 152 -3.69 11.85 3.04
C HIS A 152 -3.34 10.37 3.15
N ILE A 153 -2.04 10.10 3.28
CA ILE A 153 -1.52 8.79 3.66
C ILE A 153 -1.36 8.77 5.19
N LEU A 154 -2.21 8.01 5.85
CA LEU A 154 -2.26 7.90 7.31
C LEU A 154 -1.18 6.96 7.85
N SER A 155 -0.89 5.87 7.12
CA SER A 155 0.21 4.96 7.42
C SER A 155 0.73 4.25 6.18
N ALA A 156 2.04 3.98 6.18
CA ALA A 156 2.69 3.06 5.25
C ALA A 156 2.41 1.59 5.62
N PRO A 157 2.64 0.62 4.72
CA PRO A 157 2.63 -0.80 5.06
C PRO A 157 3.66 -1.10 6.14
N SER A 158 3.28 -1.92 7.12
CA SER A 158 4.18 -2.32 8.22
C SER A 158 3.73 -3.65 8.81
N GLY A 159 4.55 -4.69 8.67
CA GLY A 159 4.20 -6.06 9.06
C GLY A 159 2.89 -6.52 8.41
N SER A 160 1.90 -6.90 9.22
CA SER A 160 0.58 -7.34 8.76
C SER A 160 -0.41 -6.19 8.46
N ARG A 161 0.01 -4.93 8.58
CA ARG A 161 -0.85 -3.75 8.35
C ARG A 161 -0.65 -3.22 6.95
N GLY A 162 -1.77 -2.84 6.35
CA GLY A 162 -1.81 -2.28 5.01
C GLY A 162 -1.45 -0.80 4.93
N VAL A 163 -1.59 -0.23 3.73
CA VAL A 163 -1.59 1.23 3.56
C VAL A 163 -2.91 1.76 4.11
N ARG A 164 -2.88 2.81 4.92
CA ARG A 164 -4.09 3.56 5.31
C ARG A 164 -4.11 4.92 4.67
N ILE A 165 -5.27 5.31 4.18
CA ILE A 165 -5.50 6.61 3.55
C ILE A 165 -6.74 7.27 4.12
N ALA A 166 -6.76 8.61 4.09
CA ALA A 166 -7.98 9.38 4.25
C ALA A 166 -8.47 9.81 2.86
N VAL A 167 -9.76 9.61 2.57
CA VAL A 167 -10.40 10.06 1.33
C VAL A 167 -11.48 11.10 1.61
N ASP A 168 -11.73 11.94 0.60
CA ASP A 168 -12.89 12.84 0.64
C ASP A 168 -14.20 12.06 0.58
N SER A 169 -15.06 12.35 1.55
CA SER A 169 -16.29 11.63 1.86
C SER A 169 -17.52 12.13 1.09
N GLY A 170 -17.31 12.86 -0.02
CA GLY A 170 -18.40 13.45 -0.79
C GLY A 170 -19.17 14.50 0.03
N SER A 171 -20.39 14.16 0.46
CA SER A 171 -21.30 15.07 1.18
C SER A 171 -21.04 15.19 2.69
N ASP A 172 -20.27 14.29 3.29
CA ASP A 172 -19.89 14.36 4.70
C ASP A 172 -18.63 15.26 4.85
N PRO A 173 -18.60 16.24 5.78
CA PRO A 173 -17.42 17.05 6.02
C PRO A 173 -16.22 16.29 6.65
N ALA A 174 -16.42 15.12 7.26
CA ALA A 174 -15.34 14.34 7.89
C ALA A 174 -14.74 13.31 6.93
N PRO A 175 -13.39 13.30 6.72
CA PRO A 175 -12.76 12.31 5.83
C PRO A 175 -13.05 10.88 6.29
N ARG A 176 -13.07 9.96 5.32
CA ARG A 176 -13.19 8.52 5.62
C ARG A 176 -11.84 7.85 5.54
N ASP A 177 -11.51 7.07 6.56
CA ASP A 177 -10.28 6.29 6.60
C ASP A 177 -10.52 4.94 5.91
N LEU A 178 -9.64 4.60 4.96
CA LEU A 178 -9.64 3.34 4.24
C LEU A 178 -8.30 2.63 4.41
N GLU A 179 -8.30 1.30 4.43
CA GLU A 179 -7.11 0.46 4.47
C GLU A 179 -7.06 -0.47 3.26
N TRP A 180 -5.92 -0.49 2.58
CA TRP A 180 -5.58 -1.52 1.60
C TRP A 180 -4.78 -2.60 2.31
N MET A 181 -5.44 -3.70 2.65
CA MET A 181 -4.79 -4.80 3.37
C MET A 181 -3.90 -5.61 2.42
N PRO A 182 -2.83 -6.22 2.93
CA PRO A 182 -2.05 -7.14 2.12
C PRO A 182 -2.90 -8.35 1.68
N GLY A 183 -2.80 -8.71 0.41
CA GLY A 183 -3.54 -9.77 -0.24
C GLY A 183 -4.96 -9.37 -0.64
N GLN A 184 -5.33 -8.10 -0.42
CA GLN A 184 -6.64 -7.59 -0.76
C GLN A 184 -6.72 -7.32 -2.27
N ASN A 185 -7.72 -7.90 -2.91
CA ASN A 185 -8.00 -7.76 -4.34
C ASN A 185 -9.41 -7.22 -4.60
N SER A 186 -10.28 -7.19 -3.58
CA SER A 186 -11.66 -6.68 -3.71
C SER A 186 -11.81 -5.16 -3.57
N GLY A 187 -10.76 -4.45 -3.12
CA GLY A 187 -10.79 -3.00 -2.94
C GLY A 187 -10.42 -2.52 -1.53
N TRP A 188 -10.37 -1.20 -1.37
CA TRP A 188 -10.10 -0.53 -0.10
C TRP A 188 -11.22 -0.76 0.93
N LEU A 189 -10.86 -1.08 2.18
CA LEU A 189 -11.81 -1.38 3.25
C LEU A 189 -11.95 -0.22 4.23
N PRO A 190 -13.16 0.09 4.72
CA PRO A 190 -13.35 1.15 5.71
C PRO A 190 -12.72 0.79 7.06
N VAL A 191 -12.03 1.76 7.67
CA VAL A 191 -11.44 1.64 9.00
C VAL A 191 -12.35 2.33 10.01
N LYS A 192 -12.58 1.68 11.17
CA LYS A 192 -13.39 2.26 12.26
C LYS A 192 -12.65 3.34 13.04
N ASP A 193 -11.33 3.19 13.17
CA ASP A 193 -10.45 4.16 13.82
C ASP A 193 -10.18 5.33 12.87
N ALA A 194 -10.64 6.53 13.24
CA ALA A 194 -10.59 7.69 12.37
C ALA A 194 -9.41 8.62 12.73
N ALA A 195 -8.20 8.24 12.33
CA ALA A 195 -7.01 9.08 12.48
C ALA A 195 -7.22 10.45 11.83
N ALA A 196 -7.93 10.51 10.69
CA ALA A 196 -8.30 11.78 10.07
C ALA A 196 -9.28 12.60 10.92
N THR A 197 -10.17 11.95 11.69
CA THR A 197 -11.04 12.65 12.66
C THR A 197 -10.22 13.23 13.82
N VAL A 198 -9.21 12.52 14.31
CA VAL A 198 -8.29 13.04 15.34
C VAL A 198 -7.58 14.30 14.85
N GLU A 199 -7.06 14.30 13.61
CA GLU A 199 -6.43 15.47 13.02
C GLU A 199 -7.43 16.63 12.87
N THR A 200 -8.66 16.34 12.44
CA THR A 200 -9.73 17.34 12.28
C THR A 200 -10.11 18.00 13.61
N GLU A 201 -10.25 17.21 14.68
CA GLU A 201 -10.55 17.71 16.01
C GLU A 201 -9.38 18.55 16.57
N LEU A 202 -8.14 18.11 16.34
CA LEU A 202 -6.95 18.88 16.70
C LEU A 202 -6.96 20.26 16.01
N LYS A 203 -7.17 20.33 14.70
CA LYS A 203 -7.26 21.61 13.96
C LYS A 203 -8.36 22.50 14.51
N ARG A 204 -9.55 21.94 14.81
CA ARG A 204 -10.68 22.68 15.36
C ARG A 204 -10.35 23.27 16.74
N SER A 205 -9.87 22.44 17.65
CA SER A 205 -9.46 22.87 18.99
C SER A 205 -8.39 23.96 18.93
N LEU A 206 -7.36 23.77 18.11
CA LEU A 206 -6.29 24.75 17.92
C LEU A 206 -6.80 26.05 17.33
N SER A 207 -7.73 25.99 16.38
CA SER A 207 -8.31 27.20 15.77
C SER A 207 -9.00 28.09 16.80
N LEU A 208 -9.73 27.48 17.73
CA LEU A 208 -10.39 28.19 18.83
C LEU A 208 -9.35 28.77 19.81
N SER A 209 -8.38 27.96 20.23
CA SER A 209 -7.40 28.37 21.26
C SER A 209 -6.41 29.43 20.77
N LEU A 210 -6.01 29.38 19.49
CA LEU A 210 -5.03 30.28 18.88
C LEU A 210 -5.69 31.48 18.17
N ASN A 211 -7.02 31.52 18.10
CA ASN A 211 -7.79 32.53 17.38
C ASN A 211 -7.30 32.73 15.94
N ALA A 212 -7.17 31.61 15.22
CA ALA A 212 -6.70 31.56 13.84
C ALA A 212 -7.36 30.39 13.11
N THR A 213 -7.54 30.47 11.79
CA THR A 213 -8.04 29.34 11.00
C THR A 213 -6.89 28.35 10.76
N ILE A 214 -6.81 27.28 11.56
CA ILE A 214 -5.75 26.28 11.44
C ILE A 214 -6.07 25.30 10.30
N THR A 215 -5.19 25.23 9.31
CA THR A 215 -5.32 24.39 8.11
C THR A 215 -4.45 23.13 8.18
N ALA A 216 -3.33 23.19 8.91
CA ALA A 216 -2.45 22.05 9.16
C ALA A 216 -2.11 21.96 10.64
N ALA A 217 -2.08 20.74 11.18
CA ALA A 217 -1.63 20.50 12.54
C ALA A 217 -1.06 19.09 12.66
N GLY A 218 -0.08 18.93 13.54
CA GLY A 218 0.49 17.64 13.88
C GLY A 218 0.93 17.63 15.33
N ALA A 219 0.76 16.49 16.00
CA ALA A 219 1.19 16.29 17.37
C ALA A 219 1.93 14.97 17.49
N TYR A 220 3.05 14.98 18.22
CA TYR A 220 3.79 13.79 18.59
C TYR A 220 4.34 13.97 19.99
N SER A 221 4.01 13.05 20.90
CA SER A 221 4.30 13.22 22.32
C SER A 221 3.71 14.55 22.87
N ASP A 222 4.52 15.38 23.53
CA ASP A 222 4.14 16.71 24.01
C ASP A 222 4.35 17.84 22.99
N ALA A 223 4.90 17.54 21.81
CA ALA A 223 5.10 18.52 20.77
C ALA A 223 3.86 18.66 19.87
N ILE A 224 3.43 19.90 19.66
CA ILE A 224 2.32 20.27 18.78
C ILE A 224 2.79 21.37 17.85
N TYR A 225 2.60 21.18 16.55
CA TYR A 225 2.82 22.20 15.56
C TYR A 225 1.51 22.48 14.82
N ALA A 226 1.27 23.76 14.54
CA ALA A 226 0.05 24.23 13.89
C ALA A 226 0.40 25.28 12.83
N GLY A 227 -0.37 25.30 11.75
CA GLY A 227 -0.23 26.26 10.68
C GLY A 227 -1.59 26.79 10.24
N ALA A 228 -1.67 28.10 9.99
CA ALA A 228 -2.91 28.78 9.64
C ALA A 228 -3.07 29.03 8.14
N SER A 229 -4.30 29.38 7.75
CA SER A 229 -4.66 29.77 6.38
C SER A 229 -3.94 31.03 5.88
N ASP A 230 -3.33 31.82 6.78
CA ASP A 230 -2.57 33.03 6.47
C ASP A 230 -1.04 32.82 6.52
N GLY A 231 -0.57 31.59 6.73
CA GLY A 231 0.84 31.24 6.71
C GLY A 231 1.56 31.39 8.06
N ARG A 232 0.87 31.82 9.13
CA ARG A 232 1.43 31.77 10.49
C ARG A 232 1.66 30.33 10.94
N LEU A 233 2.74 30.12 11.69
CA LEU A 233 3.09 28.83 12.28
C LEU A 233 3.19 28.96 13.80
N TRP A 234 2.72 27.95 14.52
CA TRP A 234 2.88 27.83 15.96
C TRP A 234 3.55 26.51 16.32
N ALA A 235 4.34 26.54 17.39
CA ALA A 235 4.91 25.36 18.01
C ALA A 235 4.75 25.40 19.53
N SER A 236 4.38 24.27 20.11
CA SER A 236 4.40 24.00 21.54
C SER A 236 5.20 22.73 21.78
N LEU A 237 6.04 22.71 22.80
CA LEU A 237 6.80 21.53 23.24
C LEU A 237 6.38 21.07 24.65
N ASP A 238 5.20 21.50 25.09
CA ASP A 238 4.66 21.29 26.44
C ASP A 238 3.16 21.00 26.42
N ALA A 239 2.70 20.31 25.38
CA ALA A 239 1.31 19.90 25.16
C ALA A 239 0.31 21.06 25.13
N GLY A 240 0.69 22.17 24.50
CA GLY A 240 -0.15 23.34 24.27
C GLY A 240 -0.24 24.32 25.45
N ARG A 241 0.61 24.16 26.49
CA ARG A 241 0.64 25.09 27.64
C ARG A 241 1.27 26.42 27.27
N SER A 242 2.30 26.41 26.43
CA SER A 242 2.92 27.60 25.87
C SER A 242 3.15 27.47 24.37
N TRP A 243 3.11 28.61 23.68
CA TRP A 243 3.17 28.67 22.22
C TRP A 243 4.24 29.64 21.74
N ARG A 244 5.04 29.19 20.79
CA ARG A 244 5.95 30.01 19.99
C ARG A 244 5.28 30.30 18.66
N LEU A 245 5.10 31.58 18.35
CA LEU A 245 4.55 32.05 17.08
C LEU A 245 5.70 32.43 16.13
N PHE A 246 5.64 31.89 14.92
CA PHE A 246 6.40 32.38 13.78
C PHE A 246 5.45 33.14 12.84
N PRO A 247 5.70 34.42 12.57
CA PRO A 247 4.81 35.23 11.75
C PRO A 247 4.82 34.75 10.29
N ALA A 248 3.74 35.03 9.57
CA ALA A 248 3.65 34.74 8.14
C ALA A 248 4.74 35.48 7.35
N LEU A 249 5.32 34.81 6.36
CA LEU A 249 6.30 35.42 5.47
C LEU A 249 5.58 36.23 4.37
N PRO A 250 6.17 37.30 3.84
CA PRO A 250 5.59 38.01 2.71
C PRO A 250 5.31 37.07 1.52
N GLY A 251 4.05 37.04 1.08
CA GLY A 251 3.59 36.20 -0.03
C GLY A 251 3.36 34.71 0.32
N SER A 252 3.48 34.31 1.60
CA SER A 252 3.02 32.98 2.03
C SER A 252 1.49 32.91 2.06
N GLY A 253 0.95 31.79 1.61
CA GLY A 253 -0.45 31.41 1.72
C GLY A 253 -0.69 30.46 2.89
N ALA A 254 -1.71 29.62 2.75
CA ALA A 254 -2.10 28.66 3.78
C ALA A 254 -0.99 27.63 4.04
N VAL A 255 -0.85 27.23 5.31
CA VAL A 255 -0.03 26.06 5.65
C VAL A 255 -0.82 24.80 5.31
N GLU A 256 -0.33 24.03 4.34
CA GLU A 256 -1.00 22.86 3.78
C GLU A 256 -0.63 21.59 4.56
N ARG A 257 0.62 21.50 5.01
CA ARG A 257 1.13 20.35 5.78
C ARG A 257 2.13 20.78 6.83
N VAL A 258 2.11 20.12 7.98
CA VAL A 258 3.24 20.09 8.91
C VAL A 258 3.67 18.64 9.11
N TRP A 259 4.95 18.36 8.91
CA TRP A 259 5.57 17.05 9.12
C TRP A 259 6.47 17.13 10.35
N LEU A 260 6.34 16.13 11.24
CA LEU A 260 7.09 16.03 12.48
C LEU A 260 8.04 14.83 12.39
N ASP A 261 9.26 14.98 12.89
CA ASP A 261 10.19 13.87 13.07
C ASP A 261 9.92 13.18 14.42
N PRO A 262 9.52 11.89 14.45
CA PRO A 262 9.31 11.17 15.70
C PRO A 262 10.61 11.01 16.52
N ALA A 263 11.78 11.09 15.90
CA ALA A 263 13.07 10.99 16.59
C ALA A 263 13.53 12.32 17.21
N ASP A 264 12.96 13.46 16.78
CA ASP A 264 13.38 14.79 17.24
C ASP A 264 12.22 15.77 17.22
N ARG A 265 11.61 15.95 18.39
CA ARG A 265 10.48 16.87 18.58
C ARG A 265 10.80 18.35 18.29
N SER A 266 12.07 18.72 18.19
CA SER A 266 12.49 20.10 17.85
C SER A 266 12.57 20.33 16.34
N PHE A 267 12.52 19.25 15.56
CA PHE A 267 12.56 19.27 14.10
C PHE A 267 11.13 19.16 13.54
N ALA A 268 10.78 20.06 12.62
CA ALA A 268 9.58 19.95 11.82
C ALA A 268 9.75 20.62 10.46
N LEU A 269 8.91 20.21 9.51
CA LEU A 269 8.80 20.82 8.18
C LEU A 269 7.38 21.33 7.99
N ALA A 270 7.23 22.43 7.26
CA ALA A 270 5.95 22.96 6.86
C ALA A 270 5.91 23.17 5.34
N ALA A 271 4.87 22.70 4.67
CA ALA A 271 4.58 23.02 3.28
C ALA A 271 3.46 24.05 3.23
N LEU A 272 3.68 25.14 2.49
CA LEU A 272 2.75 26.25 2.38
C LEU A 272 2.43 26.55 0.91
N SER A 273 1.20 26.96 0.64
CA SER A 273 0.87 27.64 -0.60
C SER A 273 1.49 29.05 -0.63
N SER A 274 1.49 29.69 -1.80
CA SER A 274 2.07 31.01 -2.01
C SER A 274 1.34 31.72 -3.15
N ALA A 275 1.18 33.04 -3.04
CA ALA A 275 0.53 33.83 -4.08
C ALA A 275 1.55 34.19 -5.18
N GLY A 276 1.28 33.80 -6.43
CA GLY A 276 2.05 34.20 -7.62
C GLY A 276 3.49 33.67 -7.68
N THR A 277 3.83 32.67 -6.86
CA THR A 277 5.13 31.98 -6.83
C THR A 277 4.92 30.49 -6.51
N GLY A 278 5.95 29.65 -6.72
CA GLY A 278 5.91 28.24 -6.31
C GLY A 278 5.81 28.05 -4.79
N PRO A 279 5.29 26.88 -4.35
CA PRO A 279 4.99 26.62 -2.94
C PRO A 279 6.22 26.76 -2.07
N ARG A 280 6.00 27.00 -0.77
CA ARG A 280 7.09 27.12 0.19
C ARG A 280 7.28 25.87 1.02
N VAL A 281 8.53 25.51 1.28
CA VAL A 281 8.90 24.48 2.25
C VAL A 281 9.74 25.14 3.33
N LEU A 282 9.23 25.19 4.55
CA LEU A 282 9.93 25.75 5.70
C LEU A 282 10.40 24.63 6.62
N ARG A 283 11.48 24.88 7.35
CA ARG A 283 12.02 23.95 8.35
C ARG A 283 12.27 24.65 9.66
N THR A 284 12.06 23.95 10.76
CA THR A 284 12.60 24.34 12.07
C THR A 284 13.52 23.26 12.61
N LEU A 285 14.58 23.69 13.30
CA LEU A 285 15.53 22.84 14.03
C LEU A 285 15.49 23.07 15.55
N ASN A 286 14.64 24.01 16.01
CA ASN A 286 14.67 24.52 17.37
C ASN A 286 13.28 24.63 18.02
N GLY A 287 12.34 23.80 17.59
CA GLY A 287 11.01 23.76 18.17
C GLY A 287 10.15 24.97 17.80
N GLY A 288 10.21 25.39 16.54
CA GLY A 288 9.44 26.50 15.98
C GLY A 288 9.85 27.89 16.45
N GLY A 289 11.01 28.04 17.11
CA GLY A 289 11.55 29.36 17.46
C GLY A 289 12.03 30.15 16.24
N PHE A 290 12.51 29.44 15.20
CA PHE A 290 12.85 29.98 13.90
C PHE A 290 12.52 28.97 12.81
N TRP A 291 12.14 29.48 11.64
CA TRP A 291 11.90 28.69 10.44
C TRP A 291 12.71 29.22 9.26
N ASP A 292 13.52 28.35 8.65
CA ASP A 292 14.29 28.67 7.45
C ASP A 292 13.60 28.14 6.17
N ASP A 293 13.82 28.82 5.05
CA ASP A 293 13.14 28.57 3.77
C ASP A 293 13.98 27.63 2.88
N LEU A 294 13.40 26.49 2.51
CA LEU A 294 13.98 25.42 1.69
C LEU A 294 13.43 25.38 0.25
N SER A 295 12.66 26.38 -0.19
CA SER A 295 11.83 26.29 -1.40
C SER A 295 12.62 26.33 -2.72
N ALA A 296 13.77 27.00 -2.75
CA ALA A 296 14.64 27.15 -3.93
C ALA A 296 13.89 27.45 -5.25
N ASN A 297 13.82 26.47 -6.16
CA ASN A 297 13.32 26.56 -7.54
C ASN A 297 11.97 25.85 -7.76
N LEU A 298 11.17 25.63 -6.71
CA LEU A 298 9.85 25.00 -6.85
C LEU A 298 8.98 25.77 -7.85
N ALA A 299 8.38 25.03 -8.78
CA ALA A 299 7.52 25.60 -9.82
C ALA A 299 6.19 26.09 -9.24
N GLU A 300 5.53 27.02 -9.93
CA GLU A 300 4.20 27.50 -9.57
C GLU A 300 3.19 26.33 -9.44
N GLY A 301 2.41 26.33 -8.36
CA GLY A 301 1.47 25.26 -8.01
C GLY A 301 1.21 25.19 -6.51
N ALA A 302 0.26 24.36 -6.11
CA ALA A 302 0.00 24.09 -4.70
C ALA A 302 0.93 22.97 -4.19
N ALA A 303 1.37 23.07 -2.94
CA ALA A 303 1.90 21.93 -2.20
C ALA A 303 0.78 21.26 -1.40
N TYR A 304 0.91 19.97 -1.12
CA TYR A 304 -0.09 19.22 -0.36
C TYR A 304 0.50 18.37 0.77
N GLY A 305 1.71 17.83 0.57
CA GLY A 305 2.36 16.96 1.54
C GLY A 305 3.88 17.10 1.51
N VAL A 306 4.54 16.87 2.63
CA VAL A 306 6.01 16.85 2.73
C VAL A 306 6.44 15.72 3.66
N THR A 307 7.53 15.04 3.32
CA THR A 307 8.17 14.02 4.17
C THR A 307 9.70 14.10 3.99
N ALA A 308 10.44 13.60 4.97
CA ALA A 308 11.90 13.65 4.96
C ALA A 308 12.55 12.41 5.57
N GLU A 309 13.81 12.16 5.18
CA GLU A 309 14.71 11.23 5.85
C GLU A 309 15.92 12.01 6.37
N ARG A 310 15.93 12.34 7.66
CA ARG A 310 16.96 13.21 8.26
C ARG A 310 18.36 12.61 8.25
N SER A 311 18.49 11.28 8.26
CA SER A 311 19.82 10.66 8.20
C SER A 311 20.52 10.93 6.87
N THR A 312 19.75 11.05 5.79
CA THR A 312 20.25 11.29 4.44
C THR A 312 20.20 12.76 4.04
N GLY A 313 19.25 13.53 4.59
CA GLY A 313 18.92 14.88 4.14
C GLY A 313 17.87 14.93 3.03
N ALA A 314 17.25 13.79 2.69
CA ALA A 314 16.25 13.71 1.64
C ALA A 314 14.94 14.37 2.05
N LEU A 315 14.34 15.09 1.10
CA LEU A 315 13.03 15.74 1.21
C LEU A 315 12.19 15.38 -0.01
N TYR A 316 10.92 15.10 0.22
CA TYR A 316 9.93 14.86 -0.82
C TYR A 316 8.72 15.76 -0.62
N LEU A 317 8.26 16.38 -1.71
CA LEU A 317 7.14 17.32 -1.71
C LEU A 317 6.07 16.85 -2.70
N ALA A 318 4.86 16.65 -2.20
CA ALA A 318 3.65 16.43 -2.99
C ALA A 318 3.11 17.77 -3.49
N THR A 319 2.83 17.89 -4.78
CA THR A 319 2.34 19.14 -5.38
C THR A 319 1.23 18.90 -6.40
N SER A 320 0.61 19.99 -6.86
CA SER A 320 -0.34 19.98 -7.99
C SER A 320 0.29 19.58 -9.34
N ARG A 321 1.62 19.46 -9.40
CA ARG A 321 2.39 19.10 -10.60
C ARG A 321 3.18 17.79 -10.45
N GLY A 322 2.82 16.96 -9.47
CA GLY A 322 3.53 15.72 -9.16
C GLY A 322 4.41 15.84 -7.91
N ILE A 323 5.47 15.03 -7.85
CA ILE A 323 6.38 14.97 -6.71
C ILE A 323 7.66 15.73 -7.04
N TYR A 324 8.19 16.48 -6.07
CA TYR A 324 9.54 17.02 -6.12
C TYR A 324 10.43 16.38 -5.06
N TYR A 325 11.72 16.26 -5.37
CA TYR A 325 12.74 15.71 -4.49
C TYR A 325 13.97 16.63 -4.40
N THR A 326 14.55 16.75 -3.21
CA THR A 326 15.84 17.41 -3.00
C THR A 326 16.63 16.77 -1.86
N MET A 327 17.89 17.17 -1.74
CA MET A 327 18.80 16.80 -0.66
C MET A 327 19.27 18.06 0.04
N ALA A 328 18.93 18.23 1.31
CA ALA A 328 19.32 19.39 2.13
C ALA A 328 19.98 18.94 3.43
N ASP A 329 20.82 19.79 4.02
CA ASP A 329 21.36 19.53 5.36
C ASP A 329 20.25 19.72 6.40
N LEU A 330 19.61 18.65 6.87
CA LEU A 330 18.52 18.70 7.85
C LEU A 330 18.97 18.73 9.32
N ARG A 331 20.23 19.09 9.57
CA ARG A 331 20.84 19.14 10.93
C ARG A 331 21.36 20.52 11.28
N ALA A 332 21.60 21.38 10.29
CA ALA A 332 22.00 22.76 10.50
C ALA A 332 21.31 23.72 9.52
N PRO A 333 21.21 25.02 9.87
CA PRO A 333 20.80 26.05 8.91
C PRO A 333 21.72 26.03 7.68
N ALA A 334 21.14 25.90 6.50
CA ALA A 334 21.87 25.80 5.24
C ALA A 334 21.08 26.47 4.11
N MET A 335 21.77 26.83 3.02
CA MET A 335 21.11 27.37 1.84
C MET A 335 20.19 26.31 1.20
N PRO A 336 19.05 26.72 0.63
CA PRO A 336 18.11 25.79 0.02
C PRO A 336 18.74 25.13 -1.21
N THR A 337 18.53 23.83 -1.38
CA THR A 337 19.02 23.06 -2.53
C THR A 337 17.93 22.95 -3.58
N ALA A 338 18.32 22.92 -4.86
CA ALA A 338 17.36 22.81 -5.96
C ALA A 338 16.54 21.51 -5.88
N TRP A 339 15.25 21.62 -6.13
CA TRP A 339 14.29 20.54 -6.26
C TRP A 339 14.24 20.02 -7.69
N GLN A 340 14.07 18.71 -7.81
CA GLN A 340 13.95 17.98 -9.06
C GLN A 340 12.59 17.27 -9.12
N PRO A 341 11.87 17.32 -10.24
CA PRO A 341 10.62 16.57 -10.39
C PRO A 341 10.90 15.06 -10.43
N LEU A 342 10.04 14.27 -9.78
CA LEU A 342 10.00 12.81 -9.90
C LEU A 342 8.76 12.43 -10.71
N SER A 343 8.97 11.88 -11.90
CA SER A 343 7.89 11.54 -12.85
C SER A 343 7.86 10.06 -13.28
N ALA A 344 8.80 9.23 -12.82
CA ALA A 344 8.94 7.87 -13.32
C ALA A 344 7.73 6.98 -12.95
N GLY A 345 6.87 6.72 -13.95
CA GLY A 345 5.75 5.78 -13.85
C GLY A 345 4.50 6.29 -13.13
N LEU A 346 4.41 7.59 -12.82
CA LEU A 346 3.22 8.19 -12.21
C LEU A 346 2.29 8.80 -13.28
N PRO A 347 0.96 8.70 -13.11
CA PRO A 347 0.01 9.45 -13.92
C PRO A 347 0.26 10.97 -13.85
N GLU A 348 -0.06 11.69 -14.92
CA GLU A 348 -0.02 13.15 -14.93
C GLU A 348 -1.20 13.73 -14.11
N ALA A 349 -1.03 13.77 -12.80
CA ALA A 349 -2.03 14.23 -11.85
C ALA A 349 -1.38 14.91 -10.63
N ALA A 350 -2.21 15.62 -9.86
CA ALA A 350 -1.79 16.15 -8.56
C ALA A 350 -1.42 15.00 -7.61
N VAL A 351 -0.35 15.17 -6.84
CA VAL A 351 0.00 14.21 -5.78
C VAL A 351 -0.37 14.84 -4.45
N ARG A 352 -1.40 14.29 -3.82
CA ARG A 352 -2.07 14.84 -2.64
C ARG A 352 -1.30 14.62 -1.34
N ASP A 353 -0.48 13.59 -1.29
CA ASP A 353 0.40 13.35 -0.15
C ASP A 353 1.58 12.49 -0.55
N VAL A 354 2.67 12.62 0.21
CA VAL A 354 3.86 11.76 0.11
C VAL A 354 4.32 11.35 1.49
N ARG A 355 4.73 10.09 1.63
CA ARG A 355 5.22 9.54 2.88
C ARG A 355 6.33 8.53 2.63
N LEU A 356 7.29 8.45 3.54
CA LEU A 356 8.21 7.32 3.59
C LEU A 356 7.61 6.19 4.44
N ASP A 357 7.97 4.94 4.13
CA ASP A 357 7.77 3.84 5.08
C ASP A 357 8.58 4.07 6.37
N ASP A 358 8.28 3.31 7.42
CA ASP A 358 8.89 3.51 8.75
C ASP A 358 10.42 3.40 8.71
N ASP A 359 10.93 2.63 7.75
CA ASP A 359 12.34 2.41 7.51
C ASP A 359 12.95 3.41 6.51
N GLY A 360 12.14 4.19 5.79
CA GLY A 360 12.61 5.10 4.74
C GLY A 360 13.18 4.41 3.51
N ASN A 361 12.83 3.14 3.25
CA ASN A 361 13.21 2.43 2.04
C ASN A 361 12.29 2.76 0.86
N LEU A 362 11.00 2.95 1.10
CA LEU A 362 9.97 3.18 0.10
C LEU A 362 9.42 4.61 0.19
N LEU A 363 9.24 5.25 -0.96
CA LEU A 363 8.45 6.46 -1.11
C LEU A 363 7.04 6.07 -1.57
N ILE A 364 6.05 6.49 -0.81
CA ILE A 364 4.63 6.26 -1.03
C ILE A 364 3.99 7.59 -1.41
N ALA A 365 3.18 7.58 -2.46
CA ALA A 365 2.54 8.76 -3.03
C ALA A 365 1.05 8.53 -3.25
N ALA A 366 0.22 9.47 -2.80
CA ALA A 366 -1.21 9.48 -3.07
C ALA A 366 -1.47 10.34 -4.31
N VAL A 367 -1.79 9.69 -5.43
CA VAL A 367 -2.03 10.35 -6.71
C VAL A 367 -3.53 10.60 -6.86
N ASP A 368 -3.92 11.85 -7.08
CA ASP A 368 -5.32 12.28 -7.12
C ASP A 368 -6.12 11.47 -8.15
N GLY A 369 -7.11 10.73 -7.67
CA GLY A 369 -7.93 9.84 -8.50
C GLY A 369 -7.32 8.47 -8.73
N TYR A 370 -6.00 8.30 -8.77
CA TYR A 370 -5.32 7.06 -9.18
C TYR A 370 -4.86 6.16 -8.03
N GLY A 371 -5.16 6.53 -6.78
CA GLY A 371 -4.81 5.74 -5.61
C GLY A 371 -3.37 5.93 -5.15
N VAL A 372 -2.79 4.90 -4.55
CA VAL A 372 -1.47 4.96 -3.91
C VAL A 372 -0.42 4.23 -4.72
N TYR A 373 0.73 4.88 -4.89
CA TYR A 373 1.90 4.33 -5.57
C TYR A 373 3.06 4.23 -4.58
N ALA A 374 3.77 3.10 -4.59
CA ALA A 374 5.00 2.92 -3.82
C ALA A 374 6.19 2.55 -4.74
N ALA A 375 7.36 3.13 -4.48
CA ALA A 375 8.61 2.80 -5.16
C ALA A 375 9.80 2.93 -4.20
N LEU A 376 10.96 2.39 -4.57
CA LEU A 376 12.19 2.64 -3.82
C LEU A 376 12.44 4.14 -3.70
N ALA A 377 12.68 4.62 -2.48
CA ALA A 377 12.93 6.03 -2.24
C ALA A 377 14.27 6.46 -2.91
N PRO A 378 14.28 7.50 -3.78
CA PRO A 378 15.46 7.88 -4.56
C PRO A 378 16.75 8.09 -3.77
N HIS A 379 16.67 8.49 -2.51
CA HIS A 379 17.85 8.70 -1.67
C HIS A 379 18.63 7.39 -1.39
N ARG A 380 17.99 6.22 -1.54
CA ARG A 380 18.65 4.91 -1.39
C ARG A 380 19.72 4.67 -2.44
N LEU A 381 19.63 5.29 -3.60
CA LEU A 381 20.69 5.25 -4.62
C LEU A 381 21.99 5.94 -4.14
N ARG A 382 21.89 6.87 -3.19
CA ARG A 382 23.04 7.56 -2.59
C ARG A 382 23.48 6.94 -1.27
N GLN A 383 22.53 6.37 -0.54
CA GLN A 383 22.80 5.66 0.71
C GLN A 383 22.15 4.28 0.65
N PRO A 384 22.85 3.30 0.03
CA PRO A 384 22.34 1.95 -0.08
C PRO A 384 22.09 1.34 1.30
N ARG A 385 21.16 0.39 1.35
CA ARG A 385 20.80 -0.29 2.61
C ARG A 385 20.71 -1.79 2.39
N VAL A 386 21.11 -2.56 3.39
CA VAL A 386 20.91 -4.01 3.41
C VAL A 386 19.72 -4.34 4.29
N VAL A 387 18.81 -5.15 3.75
CA VAL A 387 17.59 -5.63 4.41
C VAL A 387 17.40 -7.12 4.10
N HIS A 388 16.54 -7.80 4.85
CA HIS A 388 16.13 -9.17 4.49
C HIS A 388 15.22 -9.13 3.27
N THR A 389 15.47 -9.99 2.28
CA THR A 389 14.71 -9.93 1.02
C THR A 389 13.22 -10.23 1.20
N PHE A 390 12.88 -11.06 2.20
CA PHE A 390 11.54 -11.62 2.30
C PHE A 390 10.55 -10.71 3.02
N ASP A 391 11.02 -9.70 3.74
CA ASP A 391 10.13 -8.77 4.44
C ASP A 391 10.68 -7.35 4.56
N TYR A 392 11.79 -7.07 3.88
CA TYR A 392 12.49 -5.78 3.88
C TYR A 392 12.90 -5.29 5.29
N GLY A 393 12.87 -6.17 6.28
CA GLY A 393 13.16 -5.84 7.66
C GLY A 393 14.66 -5.73 7.95
N GLN A 394 14.99 -4.88 8.91
CA GLN A 394 16.34 -4.77 9.46
C GLN A 394 16.52 -5.69 10.67
N ARG A 395 17.30 -6.76 10.51
CA ARG A 395 17.69 -7.66 11.61
C ARG A 395 19.06 -8.28 11.33
N ALA A 396 19.54 -9.07 12.29
CA ALA A 396 20.75 -9.86 12.12
C ALA A 396 20.71 -10.69 10.83
N ALA A 397 21.86 -10.88 10.19
CA ALA A 397 22.00 -11.87 9.13
C ALA A 397 22.08 -13.28 9.74
N ALA A 398 21.79 -14.29 8.92
CA ALA A 398 21.99 -15.69 9.29
C ALA A 398 22.57 -16.48 8.09
N PRO A 399 23.30 -17.58 8.33
CA PRO A 399 23.75 -18.47 7.27
C PRO A 399 22.60 -18.88 6.34
N GLY A 400 22.82 -18.78 5.03
CA GLY A 400 21.82 -19.12 4.01
C GLY A 400 20.69 -18.11 3.82
N ALA A 401 20.64 -17.01 4.60
CA ALA A 401 19.62 -15.97 4.45
C ALA A 401 19.77 -15.21 3.12
N LEU A 402 18.65 -14.77 2.56
CA LEU A 402 18.60 -13.87 1.41
C LEU A 402 18.53 -12.42 1.90
N LEU A 403 19.46 -11.61 1.42
CA LEU A 403 19.51 -10.18 1.70
C LEU A 403 19.35 -9.39 0.41
N SER A 404 18.61 -8.28 0.50
CA SER A 404 18.48 -7.30 -0.57
C SER A 404 19.33 -6.07 -0.25
N VAL A 405 20.13 -5.66 -1.22
CA VAL A 405 20.90 -4.42 -1.21
C VAL A 405 20.11 -3.39 -2.01
N LEU A 406 19.37 -2.55 -1.29
CA LEU A 406 18.54 -1.50 -1.87
C LEU A 406 19.41 -0.32 -2.33
N GLY A 407 19.17 0.15 -3.54
CA GLY A 407 19.83 1.31 -4.14
C GLY A 407 21.26 1.06 -4.63
N ALA A 408 21.66 -0.21 -4.82
CA ALA A 408 22.96 -0.56 -5.38
C ALA A 408 22.87 -1.73 -6.35
N SER A 409 23.47 -1.56 -7.53
CA SER A 409 23.77 -2.64 -8.47
C SER A 409 25.11 -3.28 -8.09
N VAL A 410 25.08 -4.49 -7.55
CA VAL A 410 26.23 -5.19 -6.98
C VAL A 410 26.79 -6.16 -8.02
N GLY A 411 28.04 -5.95 -8.43
CA GLY A 411 28.72 -6.88 -9.34
C GLY A 411 29.34 -8.08 -8.62
N THR A 412 30.01 -7.83 -7.50
CA THR A 412 30.57 -8.89 -6.65
C THR A 412 30.41 -8.54 -5.17
N ALA A 413 30.33 -9.57 -4.34
CA ALA A 413 30.18 -9.42 -2.90
C ALA A 413 31.08 -10.42 -2.17
N SER A 414 31.53 -10.04 -0.97
CA SER A 414 32.22 -10.93 -0.05
C SER A 414 31.78 -10.69 1.38
N ALA A 415 31.75 -11.74 2.19
CA ALA A 415 31.39 -11.71 3.59
C ALA A 415 32.47 -12.41 4.41
N ASN A 416 33.13 -11.70 5.33
CA ASN A 416 34.22 -12.24 6.15
C ASN A 416 35.31 -12.97 5.33
N ARG A 417 35.65 -12.44 4.14
CA ARG A 417 36.56 -13.02 3.12
C ARG A 417 36.02 -14.22 2.31
N THR A 418 34.79 -14.64 2.55
CA THR A 418 34.10 -15.66 1.73
C THR A 418 33.36 -14.98 0.58
N SER A 419 33.41 -15.56 -0.62
CA SER A 419 32.62 -15.06 -1.76
C SER A 419 31.13 -15.18 -1.47
N VAL A 420 30.37 -14.13 -1.80
CA VAL A 420 28.92 -14.08 -1.63
C VAL A 420 28.27 -14.11 -3.01
N PRO A 421 27.40 -15.10 -3.30
CA PRO A 421 26.66 -15.11 -4.56
C PRO A 421 25.72 -13.91 -4.67
N VAL A 422 25.80 -13.21 -5.81
CA VAL A 422 24.82 -12.22 -6.25
C VAL A 422 23.84 -12.95 -7.17
N LEU A 423 22.59 -13.09 -6.72
CA LEU A 423 21.55 -13.88 -7.40
C LEU A 423 20.84 -13.05 -8.48
N SER A 424 20.65 -11.76 -8.21
CA SER A 424 20.09 -10.79 -9.14
C SER A 424 20.65 -9.40 -8.82
N SER A 425 20.76 -8.54 -9.83
CA SER A 425 21.27 -7.17 -9.66
C SER A 425 20.67 -6.24 -10.70
N ASN A 426 20.10 -5.14 -10.25
CA ASN A 426 19.71 -3.99 -11.05
C ASN A 426 20.02 -2.69 -10.28
N GLU A 427 19.71 -1.53 -10.87
CA GLU A 427 20.02 -0.23 -10.25
C GLU A 427 19.30 0.00 -8.91
N ALA A 428 18.10 -0.57 -8.74
CA ALA A 428 17.27 -0.38 -7.56
C ALA A 428 17.55 -1.44 -6.47
N GLU A 429 17.88 -2.67 -6.83
CA GLU A 429 18.01 -3.78 -5.88
C GLU A 429 18.98 -4.85 -6.40
N SER A 430 19.87 -5.32 -5.52
CA SER A 430 20.63 -6.54 -5.73
C SER A 430 20.35 -7.57 -4.65
N GLN A 431 20.05 -8.80 -5.02
CA GLN A 431 19.82 -9.90 -4.10
C GLN A 431 21.10 -10.72 -3.93
N ILE A 432 21.44 -11.04 -2.68
CA ILE A 432 22.58 -11.88 -2.32
C ILE A 432 22.16 -13.00 -1.37
N GLN A 433 22.91 -14.10 -1.37
CA GLN A 433 22.76 -15.15 -0.37
C GLN A 433 23.93 -15.14 0.62
N VAL A 434 23.64 -15.04 1.91
CA VAL A 434 24.65 -15.18 2.97
C VAL A 434 25.22 -16.60 2.93
N PRO A 435 26.55 -16.79 2.81
CA PRO A 435 27.13 -18.11 2.74
C PRO A 435 26.85 -18.97 3.98
N TYR A 436 26.61 -20.26 3.81
CA TYR A 436 26.35 -21.17 4.95
C TYR A 436 27.56 -21.30 5.89
N GLU A 437 28.75 -21.08 5.35
CA GLU A 437 30.04 -21.26 5.99
C GLU A 437 30.44 -20.09 6.89
N VAL A 438 29.74 -18.95 6.79
CA VAL A 438 30.03 -17.79 7.66
C VAL A 438 29.82 -18.15 9.13
N SER A 439 30.62 -17.53 9.99
CA SER A 439 30.61 -17.73 11.44
C SER A 439 31.10 -16.47 12.17
N GLY A 440 30.92 -16.44 13.48
CA GLY A 440 31.20 -15.29 14.34
C GLY A 440 29.95 -14.47 14.66
N ASP A 441 30.13 -13.31 15.29
CA ASP A 441 29.03 -12.46 15.77
C ASP A 441 28.68 -11.31 14.81
N THR A 442 29.48 -11.13 13.75
CA THR A 442 29.30 -10.04 12.78
C THR A 442 29.62 -10.52 11.36
N LEU A 443 28.74 -10.17 10.43
CA LEU A 443 28.93 -10.31 9.01
C LEU A 443 29.46 -8.98 8.45
N GLN A 444 30.75 -8.93 8.11
CA GLN A 444 31.30 -7.83 7.34
C GLN A 444 31.09 -8.09 5.86
N LEU A 445 30.10 -7.41 5.28
CA LEU A 445 29.72 -7.52 3.89
C LEU A 445 30.40 -6.40 3.09
N ILE A 446 31.27 -6.77 2.16
CA ILE A 446 31.95 -5.87 1.23
C ILE A 446 31.32 -6.08 -0.14
N LEU A 447 30.74 -5.02 -0.71
CA LEU A 447 30.04 -5.02 -1.98
C LEU A 447 30.80 -4.16 -2.98
N ASN A 448 31.14 -4.71 -4.14
CA ASN A 448 31.63 -3.92 -5.26
C ASN A 448 30.42 -3.55 -6.14
N ALA A 449 29.85 -2.37 -5.90
CA ALA A 449 28.72 -1.87 -6.66
C ALA A 449 29.16 -0.95 -7.80
N ALA A 450 28.27 -0.71 -8.77
CA ALA A 450 28.54 0.19 -9.90
C ALA A 450 28.91 1.63 -9.46
N GLN A 451 28.32 2.09 -8.36
CA GLN A 451 28.59 3.38 -7.71
C GLN A 451 29.86 3.39 -6.83
N GLY A 452 30.57 2.27 -6.71
CA GLY A 452 31.77 2.12 -5.89
C GLY A 452 31.62 1.07 -4.78
N PRO A 453 32.72 0.74 -4.08
CA PRO A 453 32.67 -0.23 -2.99
C PRO A 453 31.89 0.30 -1.79
N VAL A 454 31.03 -0.54 -1.23
CA VAL A 454 30.22 -0.25 -0.04
C VAL A 454 30.43 -1.36 0.99
N VAL A 455 30.54 -0.99 2.27
CA VAL A 455 30.78 -1.94 3.36
C VAL A 455 29.65 -1.84 4.38
N PHE A 456 29.11 -3.00 4.78
CA PHE A 456 28.11 -3.13 5.83
C PHE A 456 28.60 -4.06 6.93
N GLY A 457 28.35 -3.68 8.18
CA GLY A 457 28.49 -4.55 9.34
C GLY A 457 27.11 -4.94 9.84
N LEU A 458 26.77 -6.22 9.75
CA LEU A 458 25.50 -6.76 10.24
C LEU A 458 25.77 -7.69 11.43
N PRO A 459 24.98 -7.67 12.51
CA PRO A 459 25.02 -8.73 13.50
C PRO A 459 24.78 -10.08 12.83
N LEU A 460 25.53 -11.11 13.20
CA LEU A 460 25.37 -12.47 12.67
C LEU A 460 24.77 -13.36 13.77
N GLN A 461 23.70 -14.07 13.44
CA GLN A 461 23.04 -15.03 14.32
C GLN A 461 22.95 -16.40 13.64
N SER A 462 22.69 -17.45 14.42
CA SER A 462 22.46 -18.80 13.88
C SER A 462 21.24 -18.88 12.98
N THR A 463 20.23 -18.06 13.28
CA THR A 463 18.95 -17.96 12.58
C THR A 463 18.47 -16.51 12.59
N ALA A 464 17.76 -16.11 11.54
CA ALA A 464 17.11 -14.82 11.38
C ALA A 464 15.89 -15.02 10.46
N PRO A 465 14.86 -15.75 10.94
CA PRO A 465 13.75 -16.17 10.08
C PRO A 465 12.98 -14.97 9.52
N ALA A 466 12.56 -15.10 8.26
CA ALA A 466 11.67 -14.17 7.59
C ALA A 466 10.70 -14.97 6.72
N VAL A 467 9.40 -14.76 6.91
CA VAL A 467 8.33 -15.26 6.02
C VAL A 467 8.27 -14.34 4.81
N LEU A 468 8.20 -14.93 3.61
CA LEU A 468 8.08 -14.20 2.36
C LEU A 468 6.78 -13.40 2.33
N VAL A 469 6.91 -12.09 2.19
CA VAL A 469 5.84 -11.16 1.87
C VAL A 469 6.16 -10.43 0.57
N ASP A 470 5.14 -10.12 -0.21
CA ASP A 470 5.24 -9.17 -1.31
C ASP A 470 5.41 -7.74 -0.76
N ARG A 471 5.73 -6.77 -1.61
CA ARG A 471 5.99 -5.37 -1.22
C ARG A 471 4.77 -4.63 -0.69
N ASP A 472 3.56 -5.15 -0.92
CA ASP A 472 2.32 -4.68 -0.30
C ASP A 472 2.05 -5.36 1.07
N GLY A 473 2.91 -6.29 1.49
CA GLY A 473 2.85 -7.06 2.72
C GLY A 473 2.19 -8.44 2.58
N THR A 474 1.77 -8.83 1.37
CA THR A 474 0.99 -10.07 1.17
C THR A 474 1.86 -11.28 1.43
N PRO A 475 1.53 -12.15 2.39
CA PRO A 475 2.35 -13.32 2.62
C PRO A 475 2.15 -14.36 1.52
N VAL A 476 3.24 -15.02 1.14
CA VAL A 476 3.21 -16.15 0.20
C VAL A 476 3.01 -17.43 1.01
N LEU A 477 1.73 -17.75 1.24
CA LEU A 477 1.28 -18.97 1.92
C LEU A 477 0.57 -19.84 0.89
N ILE A 478 0.83 -21.14 0.89
CA ILE A 478 0.36 -22.06 -0.15
C ILE A 478 -0.35 -23.23 0.52
N ASP A 479 -1.51 -23.63 0.02
CA ASP A 479 -2.13 -24.90 0.38
C ASP A 479 -1.25 -26.05 -0.09
N ALA A 480 -0.78 -26.88 0.84
CA ALA A 480 0.16 -27.96 0.55
C ALA A 480 -0.44 -29.04 -0.37
N ASP A 481 -1.77 -29.18 -0.40
CA ASP A 481 -2.46 -30.21 -1.18
C ASP A 481 -2.79 -29.74 -2.60
N SER A 482 -3.26 -28.51 -2.75
CA SER A 482 -3.68 -27.96 -4.05
C SER A 482 -2.61 -27.13 -4.76
N GLY A 483 -1.60 -26.62 -4.03
CA GLY A 483 -0.62 -25.68 -4.55
C GLY A 483 -1.17 -24.26 -4.78
N VAL A 484 -2.40 -23.99 -4.35
CA VAL A 484 -3.05 -22.67 -4.49
C VAL A 484 -2.53 -21.73 -3.41
N GLN A 485 -2.23 -20.48 -3.79
CA GLN A 485 -1.86 -19.44 -2.83
C GLN A 485 -3.08 -19.06 -1.97
N LEU A 486 -2.85 -18.95 -0.67
CA LEU A 486 -3.85 -18.58 0.31
C LEU A 486 -3.90 -17.06 0.45
N ASP A 487 -5.10 -16.51 0.35
CA ASP A 487 -5.40 -15.08 0.48
C ASP A 487 -6.83 -14.88 1.01
N ALA A 488 -7.36 -13.65 0.94
CA ALA A 488 -8.72 -13.36 1.39
C ALA A 488 -9.81 -14.07 0.55
N MET A 489 -9.53 -14.37 -0.72
CA MET A 489 -10.43 -15.05 -1.66
C MET A 489 -10.28 -16.57 -1.61
N HIS A 490 -9.09 -17.06 -1.27
CA HIS A 490 -8.76 -18.46 -1.04
C HIS A 490 -8.30 -18.67 0.41
N PRO A 491 -9.22 -18.55 1.40
CA PRO A 491 -8.86 -18.67 2.79
C PRO A 491 -8.47 -20.10 3.18
N ALA A 492 -7.60 -20.20 4.17
CA ALA A 492 -7.25 -21.46 4.80
C ALA A 492 -8.46 -22.08 5.53
N ARG A 493 -8.40 -23.40 5.74
CA ARG A 493 -9.45 -24.16 6.41
C ARG A 493 -8.87 -24.94 7.60
N PRO A 494 -9.68 -25.26 8.62
CA PRO A 494 -9.25 -26.14 9.69
C PRO A 494 -8.71 -27.47 9.14
N GLY A 495 -7.67 -28.01 9.78
CA GLY A 495 -7.02 -29.24 9.33
C GLY A 495 -6.22 -29.13 8.01
N MET A 496 -6.11 -27.95 7.40
CA MET A 496 -5.29 -27.75 6.19
C MET A 496 -3.79 -27.77 6.51
N ARG A 497 -2.99 -28.30 5.58
CA ARG A 497 -1.54 -28.14 5.59
C ARG A 497 -1.15 -26.90 4.80
N VAL A 498 -0.40 -26.01 5.44
CA VAL A 498 0.04 -24.74 4.85
C VAL A 498 1.54 -24.76 4.67
N GLN A 499 1.97 -24.52 3.44
CA GLN A 499 3.35 -24.28 3.07
C GLN A 499 3.68 -22.79 3.23
N VAL A 500 4.76 -22.53 3.96
CA VAL A 500 5.27 -21.19 4.27
C VAL A 500 6.66 -21.06 3.66
N LEU A 501 6.81 -20.16 2.69
CA LEU A 501 8.11 -19.85 2.11
C LEU A 501 8.88 -18.87 3.01
N MET A 502 10.13 -19.19 3.29
CA MET A 502 10.94 -18.48 4.27
C MET A 502 12.40 -18.29 3.85
N SER A 503 13.09 -17.36 4.50
CA SER A 503 14.55 -17.24 4.46
C SER A 503 15.13 -17.16 5.87
N GLY A 504 16.43 -17.40 6.00
CA GLY A 504 17.18 -17.20 7.24
C GLY A 504 16.94 -18.24 8.34
N LEU A 505 16.52 -19.48 8.00
CA LEU A 505 16.40 -20.55 9.01
C LEU A 505 17.74 -21.17 9.43
N GLY A 506 18.85 -20.69 8.87
CA GLY A 506 20.20 -21.10 9.25
C GLY A 506 20.72 -22.32 8.49
N ARG A 507 21.72 -22.98 9.04
CA ARG A 507 22.36 -24.14 8.40
C ARG A 507 21.41 -25.33 8.23
N VAL A 508 21.74 -26.20 7.27
CA VAL A 508 20.93 -27.36 6.88
C VAL A 508 21.76 -28.66 6.89
N GLN A 509 21.07 -29.80 6.87
CA GLN A 509 21.68 -31.12 6.80
C GLN A 509 21.09 -31.96 5.64
N PRO A 510 21.93 -32.53 4.76
CA PRO A 510 23.39 -32.34 4.68
C PRO A 510 23.78 -30.89 4.38
N ASP A 511 25.05 -30.54 4.63
CA ASP A 511 25.57 -29.21 4.26
C ASP A 511 25.33 -28.94 2.76
N TRP A 512 24.89 -27.72 2.43
CA TRP A 512 24.49 -27.37 1.07
C TRP A 512 25.35 -26.22 0.51
N PRO A 513 25.78 -26.27 -0.76
CA PRO A 513 26.55 -25.18 -1.36
C PRO A 513 25.74 -23.87 -1.46
N THR A 514 26.37 -22.77 -1.06
CA THR A 514 25.81 -21.43 -1.25
C THR A 514 25.72 -21.11 -2.75
N GLY A 515 24.60 -20.51 -3.18
CA GLY A 515 24.34 -20.13 -4.57
C GLY A 515 23.77 -21.25 -5.44
N MET A 516 23.54 -22.43 -4.87
CA MET A 516 23.01 -23.60 -5.59
C MET A 516 21.55 -23.87 -5.20
N ALA A 517 20.71 -24.11 -6.20
CA ALA A 517 19.31 -24.46 -5.98
C ALA A 517 19.21 -25.78 -5.22
N ALA A 518 18.28 -25.87 -4.26
CA ALA A 518 18.03 -27.12 -3.54
C ALA A 518 17.49 -28.21 -4.48
N PRO A 519 17.77 -29.50 -4.19
CA PRO A 519 17.35 -30.59 -5.05
C PRO A 519 15.83 -30.73 -5.02
N LEU A 520 15.24 -31.24 -6.11
CA LEU A 520 13.80 -31.46 -6.23
C LEU A 520 13.29 -32.53 -5.26
N GLU A 521 14.14 -33.50 -4.93
CA GLU A 521 13.89 -34.60 -4.02
C GLU A 521 14.91 -34.56 -2.87
N ASP A 522 14.50 -35.02 -1.68
CA ASP A 522 15.36 -35.11 -0.48
C ASP A 522 16.08 -33.80 -0.12
N ALA A 523 15.35 -32.67 -0.19
CA ALA A 523 15.88 -31.36 0.14
C ALA A 523 16.48 -31.32 1.57
N PRO A 524 17.66 -30.68 1.74
CA PRO A 524 18.32 -30.58 3.04
C PRO A 524 17.40 -30.03 4.14
N ARG A 525 17.43 -30.68 5.30
CA ARG A 525 16.59 -30.34 6.46
C ARG A 525 17.22 -29.20 7.25
N VAL A 526 16.39 -28.31 7.80
CA VAL A 526 16.84 -27.24 8.69
C VAL A 526 17.41 -27.84 9.99
N LEU A 527 18.61 -27.39 10.40
CA LEU A 527 19.24 -27.86 11.64
C LEU A 527 18.64 -27.23 12.90
N ALA A 528 18.24 -25.96 12.81
CA ALA A 528 17.61 -25.27 13.92
C ALA A 528 16.22 -25.86 14.23
N ARG A 529 15.85 -25.90 15.51
CA ARG A 529 14.48 -26.24 15.91
C ARG A 529 13.52 -25.18 15.37
N VAL A 530 12.53 -25.60 14.60
CA VAL A 530 11.47 -24.76 14.05
C VAL A 530 10.18 -24.97 14.85
N GLN A 531 9.52 -23.88 15.20
CA GLN A 531 8.22 -23.84 15.86
C GLN A 531 7.31 -22.89 15.09
N ALA A 532 6.01 -23.16 15.07
CA ALA A 532 5.03 -22.33 14.39
C ALA A 532 3.89 -22.00 15.35
N SER A 533 3.32 -20.80 15.22
CA SER A 533 2.18 -20.39 16.03
C SER A 533 1.15 -19.62 15.23
N LEU A 534 -0.13 -19.88 15.50
CA LEU A 534 -1.29 -19.12 15.00
C LEU A 534 -1.99 -18.44 16.17
N ASP A 535 -2.03 -17.12 16.20
CA ASP A 535 -2.59 -16.32 17.32
C ASP A 535 -1.98 -16.70 18.68
N GLY A 536 -0.69 -17.08 18.68
CA GLY A 536 0.03 -17.57 19.86
C GLY A 536 -0.21 -19.04 20.22
N THR A 537 -1.11 -19.74 19.52
CA THR A 537 -1.33 -21.18 19.68
C THR A 537 -0.32 -21.96 18.85
N SER A 538 0.36 -22.95 19.45
CA SER A 538 1.35 -23.77 18.76
C SER A 538 0.73 -24.59 17.63
N LEU A 539 1.40 -24.66 16.49
CA LEU A 539 1.08 -25.52 15.36
C LEU A 539 2.07 -26.67 15.24
N ASP A 540 1.63 -27.79 14.66
CA ASP A 540 2.53 -28.88 14.32
C ASP A 540 3.32 -28.54 13.05
N VAL A 541 4.65 -28.58 13.15
CA VAL A 541 5.56 -28.39 12.01
C VAL A 541 5.84 -29.76 11.39
N VAL A 542 5.26 -30.02 10.23
CA VAL A 542 5.35 -31.28 9.49
C VAL A 542 6.73 -31.42 8.83
N ARG A 543 7.24 -30.31 8.29
CA ARG A 543 8.50 -30.29 7.53
C ARG A 543 9.17 -28.92 7.62
N ALA A 544 10.50 -28.92 7.68
CA ALA A 544 11.33 -27.72 7.52
C ALA A 544 12.60 -28.07 6.73
N THR A 545 12.66 -27.66 5.47
CA THR A 545 13.75 -27.97 4.53
C THR A 545 14.15 -26.73 3.74
N LEU A 546 15.21 -26.82 2.93
CA LEU A 546 15.33 -25.93 1.77
C LEU A 546 14.13 -26.15 0.84
N ALA A 547 13.69 -25.08 0.17
CA ALA A 547 12.60 -25.14 -0.79
C ALA A 547 13.13 -25.75 -2.12
N PRO A 548 12.60 -26.89 -2.58
CA PRO A 548 13.08 -27.57 -3.77
C PRO A 548 13.12 -26.67 -5.01
N GLY A 549 14.24 -26.64 -5.75
CA GLY A 549 14.39 -25.84 -6.96
C GLY A 549 14.77 -24.36 -6.74
N TYR A 550 14.84 -23.89 -5.51
CA TYR A 550 15.14 -22.48 -5.18
C TYR A 550 16.50 -22.31 -4.49
N ILE A 551 17.11 -21.14 -4.66
CA ILE A 551 18.37 -20.75 -4.01
C ILE A 551 18.05 -19.92 -2.76
N GLY A 552 18.39 -20.41 -1.57
CA GLY A 552 18.24 -19.66 -0.30
C GLY A 552 16.82 -19.53 0.26
N TYR A 553 15.86 -20.19 -0.38
CA TYR A 553 14.49 -20.35 0.11
C TYR A 553 14.42 -21.59 1.00
N TYR A 554 13.60 -21.49 2.04
CA TYR A 554 13.22 -22.57 2.93
C TYR A 554 11.72 -22.79 2.81
N LEU A 555 11.30 -24.04 3.01
CA LEU A 555 9.92 -24.44 3.03
C LEU A 555 9.60 -25.00 4.42
N VAL A 556 8.68 -24.35 5.11
CA VAL A 556 8.10 -24.84 6.36
C VAL A 556 6.67 -25.24 6.09
N GLU A 557 6.32 -26.48 6.37
CA GLU A 557 4.95 -26.99 6.25
C GLU A 557 4.36 -27.14 7.65
N VAL A 558 3.24 -26.46 7.89
CA VAL A 558 2.53 -26.46 9.18
C VAL A 558 1.14 -27.03 9.03
N GLN A 559 0.69 -27.75 10.05
CA GLN A 559 -0.67 -28.30 10.13
C GLN A 559 -1.54 -27.34 10.93
N LEU A 560 -2.63 -26.85 10.34
CA LEU A 560 -3.62 -26.05 11.06
C LEU A 560 -4.45 -26.94 11.99
N PRO A 561 -4.90 -26.42 13.14
CA PRO A 561 -5.77 -27.15 14.06
C PRO A 561 -7.11 -27.52 13.40
N GLU A 562 -7.76 -28.56 13.92
CA GLU A 562 -9.11 -28.99 13.51
C GLU A 562 -10.20 -27.95 13.81
N PHE A 563 -9.90 -27.00 14.70
CA PHE A 563 -10.80 -25.92 15.06
C PHE A 563 -10.03 -24.60 15.09
N VAL A 564 -10.43 -23.67 14.24
CA VAL A 564 -9.89 -22.31 14.19
C VAL A 564 -11.05 -21.35 13.97
N ASP A 565 -11.02 -20.21 14.64
CA ASP A 565 -12.03 -19.17 14.46
C ASP A 565 -11.95 -18.62 13.02
N SER A 566 -13.12 -18.34 12.44
CA SER A 566 -13.16 -17.69 11.13
C SER A 566 -12.73 -16.22 11.24
N GLY A 567 -12.01 -15.74 10.24
CA GLY A 567 -11.52 -14.37 10.19
C GLY A 567 -10.03 -14.28 9.90
N SER A 568 -9.39 -13.22 10.39
CA SER A 568 -7.96 -13.02 10.26
C SER A 568 -7.22 -13.53 11.48
N SER A 569 -6.28 -14.44 11.27
CA SER A 569 -5.33 -14.93 12.27
C SER A 569 -3.90 -14.49 11.94
N GLU A 570 -3.03 -14.48 12.95
CA GLU A 570 -1.63 -14.11 12.83
C GLU A 570 -0.73 -15.34 12.92
N LEU A 571 -0.03 -15.63 11.83
CA LEU A 571 0.96 -16.71 11.74
C LEU A 571 2.36 -16.15 11.97
N SER A 572 3.14 -16.84 12.80
CA SER A 572 4.58 -16.60 12.94
C SER A 572 5.36 -17.90 13.08
N ILE A 573 6.59 -17.91 12.58
CA ILE A 573 7.52 -19.04 12.67
C ILE A 573 8.72 -18.62 13.49
N GLU A 574 9.15 -19.49 14.40
CA GLU A 574 10.36 -19.33 15.19
C GLU A 574 11.40 -20.37 14.79
N ALA A 575 12.65 -19.96 14.62
CA ALA A 575 13.76 -20.87 14.42
C ALA A 575 14.91 -20.52 15.36
N GLY A 576 15.37 -21.48 16.17
CA GLY A 576 16.50 -21.28 17.08
C GLY A 576 16.30 -20.15 18.11
N GLY A 577 15.06 -19.95 18.61
CA GLY A 577 14.75 -18.90 19.59
C GLY A 577 14.54 -17.51 18.99
N LYS A 578 14.47 -17.39 17.65
CA LYS A 578 14.23 -16.12 16.94
C LYS A 578 12.93 -16.21 16.16
N ALA A 579 12.04 -15.23 16.34
CA ALA A 579 10.76 -15.16 15.65
C ALA A 579 10.90 -14.45 14.28
N SER A 580 10.09 -14.87 13.31
CA SER A 580 9.91 -14.19 12.03
C SER A 580 9.08 -12.91 12.17
N ASN A 581 8.95 -12.18 11.06
CA ASN A 581 7.78 -11.31 10.86
C ASN A 581 6.48 -12.09 11.05
N ARG A 582 5.47 -11.40 11.56
CA ARG A 582 4.10 -11.88 11.72
C ARG A 582 3.32 -11.60 10.44
N VAL A 583 2.61 -12.60 9.94
CA VAL A 583 1.84 -12.49 8.70
C VAL A 583 0.38 -12.86 8.93
N ARG A 584 -0.52 -12.28 8.14
CA ARG A 584 -1.95 -12.52 8.25
C ARG A 584 -2.34 -13.76 7.45
N LEU A 585 -3.08 -14.67 8.07
CA LEU A 585 -3.73 -15.81 7.46
C LEU A 585 -5.24 -15.64 7.56
N TYR A 586 -5.95 -15.67 6.43
CA TYR A 586 -7.41 -15.66 6.45
C TYR A 586 -7.92 -17.09 6.60
N VAL A 587 -8.79 -17.32 7.58
CA VAL A 587 -9.35 -18.62 7.90
C VAL A 587 -10.86 -18.60 7.69
N ALA A 588 -11.34 -19.64 7.03
CA ALA A 588 -12.75 -19.90 6.83
C ALA A 588 -13.14 -21.24 7.47
N GLN A 589 -14.32 -21.26 8.10
CA GLN A 589 -14.95 -22.50 8.55
C GLN A 589 -15.56 -23.29 7.40
#